data_AF-A0A7S2RMR9-F1
#
_entry.id   AF-A0A7S2RMR9-F1
#
_cell.length_a   1.000
_cell.length_b   1.000
_cell.length_c   1.000
_cell.angle_alpha   90.00
_cell.angle_beta   90.00
_cell.angle_gamma   90.00
#
_symmetry.space_group_name_H-M   'P 1'
#
loop_
_entity.id
_entity.type
_entity.pdbx_description
1 polymer ?
#
loop_
_entity_poly.entity_id
_entity_poly.type
_entity_poly.pdbx_seq_one_letter_code
_entity_poly.pdbx_strand_id
1 'polypeptide(L)'
;AYFNDEQRSATIRACELAGVPKVRLLREPEAAALAYGIGREQALLQQKASTQKKGIPNDNTEEELVLVFDLGGGTFDVSILTVSDGLMEVVATSGNNMLGGSDFDARIAEYMSKCMKTKTTT
;
A
#
# COMPACT_ATOMS: atom_id res chain seq x y z
N ALA A 1 -5.04 -6.20 3.36
CA ALA A 1 -5.71 -7.47 3.80
C ALA A 1 -4.75 -8.65 4.05
N TYR A 2 -4.77 -9.21 5.27
CA TYR A 2 -4.03 -10.44 5.61
C TYR A 2 -4.74 -11.70 5.10
N PHE A 3 -4.30 -12.20 3.95
CA PHE A 3 -4.81 -13.47 3.41
C PHE A 3 -4.18 -14.64 4.15
N ASN A 4 -5.01 -15.56 4.63
CA ASN A 4 -4.56 -16.89 5.09
C ASN A 4 -4.15 -17.77 3.89
N ASP A 5 -3.51 -18.91 4.14
CA ASP A 5 -2.96 -19.75 3.08
C ASP A 5 -4.01 -20.25 2.08
N GLU A 6 -5.24 -20.50 2.55
CA GLU A 6 -6.37 -20.92 1.70
C GLU A 6 -6.79 -19.79 0.75
N GLN A 7 -6.94 -18.57 1.28
CA GLN A 7 -7.27 -17.39 0.50
C GLN A 7 -6.16 -17.06 -0.50
N ARG A 8 -4.88 -17.19 -0.11
CA ARG A 8 -3.75 -17.01 -1.04
C ARG A 8 -3.80 -18.02 -2.18
N SER A 9 -4.04 -19.29 -1.85
CA SER A 9 -4.15 -20.38 -2.83
C SER A 9 -5.33 -20.19 -3.77
N ALA A 10 -6.47 -19.74 -3.25
CA ALA A 10 -7.66 -19.43 -4.03
C ALA A 10 -7.40 -18.30 -5.03
N THR A 11 -6.70 -17.23 -4.62
CA THR A 11 -6.34 -16.12 -5.51
C THR A 11 -5.41 -16.56 -6.64
N ILE A 12 -4.37 -17.34 -6.32
CA ILE A 12 -3.44 -17.86 -7.35
C ILE A 12 -4.19 -18.74 -8.35
N ARG A 13 -5.05 -19.64 -7.86
CA ARG A 13 -5.88 -20.48 -8.73
C ARG A 13 -6.82 -19.66 -9.61
N ALA A 14 -7.39 -18.57 -9.09
CA ALA A 14 -8.23 -17.68 -9.90
C ALA A 14 -7.43 -17.04 -11.05
N CYS A 15 -6.17 -16.65 -10.82
CA CYS A 15 -5.28 -16.17 -11.89
C CYS A 15 -5.00 -17.25 -12.95
N GLU A 16 -4.75 -18.49 -12.53
CA GLU A 16 -4.54 -19.61 -13.46
C GLU A 16 -5.78 -19.86 -14.34
N LEU A 17 -6.97 -19.87 -13.74
CA LEU A 17 -8.24 -20.02 -14.46
C LEU A 17 -8.51 -18.86 -15.42
N ALA A 18 -8.06 -17.65 -15.08
CA ALA A 18 -8.12 -16.48 -15.96
C ALA A 18 -7.07 -16.51 -17.09
N GLY A 19 -6.25 -17.56 -17.20
CA GLY A 19 -5.23 -17.69 -18.23
C GLY A 19 -3.94 -16.90 -17.95
N VAL A 20 -3.71 -16.50 -16.69
CA VAL A 20 -2.50 -15.78 -16.25
C VAL A 20 -1.66 -16.69 -15.34
N PRO A 21 -0.89 -17.64 -15.91
CA PRO A 21 -0.10 -18.58 -15.12
C PRO A 21 1.15 -17.91 -14.52
N LYS A 22 1.65 -18.48 -13.41
CA LYS A 22 2.91 -18.09 -12.74
C LYS A 22 2.89 -16.71 -12.07
N VAL A 23 1.87 -16.44 -11.27
CA VAL A 23 1.80 -15.23 -10.43
C VAL A 23 2.40 -15.48 -9.05
N ARG A 24 3.02 -14.43 -8.47
CA ARG A 24 3.36 -14.39 -7.06
C ARG A 24 2.48 -13.35 -6.38
N LEU A 25 1.80 -13.75 -5.30
CA LEU A 25 1.02 -12.82 -4.50
C LEU A 25 1.95 -12.02 -3.59
N LEU A 26 1.99 -10.70 -3.79
CA LEU A 26 2.72 -9.75 -2.94
C LEU A 26 1.81 -9.23 -1.83
N ARG A 27 2.38 -8.92 -0.67
CA ARG A 27 1.65 -8.17 0.35
C ARG A 27 1.55 -6.71 -0.09
N GLU A 28 0.41 -6.07 0.13
CA GLU A 28 0.19 -4.65 -0.17
C GLU A 28 1.27 -3.71 0.39
N PRO A 29 1.67 -3.78 1.67
CA PRO A 29 2.71 -2.88 2.19
C PRO A 29 4.07 -3.08 1.52
N GLU A 30 4.42 -4.31 1.17
CA GLU A 30 5.66 -4.60 0.44
C GLU A 30 5.60 -4.09 -1.00
N ALA A 31 4.46 -4.27 -1.67
CA ALA A 31 4.25 -3.78 -3.03
C ALA A 31 4.31 -2.25 -3.09
N ALA A 32 3.69 -1.58 -2.11
CA ALA A 32 3.73 -0.13 -1.98
C ALA A 32 5.16 0.38 -1.70
N ALA A 33 5.88 -0.26 -0.78
CA ALA A 33 7.27 0.07 -0.50
C ALA A 33 8.18 -0.19 -1.71
N LEU A 34 7.98 -1.28 -2.45
CA LEU A 34 8.73 -1.58 -3.66
C LEU A 34 8.53 -0.50 -4.73
N ALA A 35 7.28 -0.08 -4.95
CA ALA A 35 6.97 1.02 -5.86
C ALA A 35 7.65 2.33 -5.43
N TYR A 36 7.66 2.63 -4.13
CA TYR A 36 8.37 3.78 -3.57
C TYR A 36 9.89 3.70 -3.81
N GLY A 37 10.51 2.54 -3.53
CA GLY A 37 11.94 2.31 -3.69
C GLY A 37 12.44 2.41 -5.13
N ILE A 38 11.70 1.84 -6.09
CA ILE A 38 12.04 1.91 -7.53
C ILE A 38 12.02 3.35 -8.04
N GLY A 39 11.01 4.14 -7.64
CA GLY A 39 10.94 5.56 -8.01
C GLY A 39 12.13 6.37 -7.50
N ARG A 40 12.59 6.08 -6.28
CA ARG A 40 13.75 6.74 -5.66
C ARG A 40 15.07 6.34 -6.32
N GLU A 41 15.29 5.06 -6.61
CA GLU A 41 16.51 4.59 -7.28
C GLU A 41 16.65 5.24 -8.68
N GLN A 42 15.57 5.29 -9.45
CA GLN A 42 15.56 5.97 -10.74
C GLN A 42 15.85 7.47 -10.62
N ALA A 43 15.29 8.15 -9.61
CA ALA A 43 15.58 9.56 -9.34
C ALA A 43 17.05 9.80 -8.94
N LEU A 44 17.62 8.94 -8.08
CA LEU A 44 19.01 9.01 -7.66
C LEU A 44 19.99 8.73 -8.81
N LEU A 45 19.67 7.77 -9.70
CA LEU A 45 20.46 7.48 -10.90
C LEU A 45 20.46 8.67 -11.88
N GLN A 46 19.32 9.35 -12.05
CA GLN A 46 19.23 10.57 -12.87
C GLN A 46 20.03 11.75 -12.26
N GLN A 47 20.06 11.85 -10.93
CA GLN A 47 20.82 12.88 -10.22
C GLN A 47 22.34 12.65 -10.25
N LYS A 48 22.77 11.37 -10.25
CA LYS A 48 24.18 10.96 -10.44
C LYS A 48 24.65 11.18 -11.87
N ALA A 49 23.78 11.01 -12.86
CA ALA A 49 24.11 11.27 -14.27
C ALA A 49 24.30 12.77 -14.59
N SER A 50 23.69 13.66 -13.79
CA SER A 50 23.74 15.12 -13.98
C SER A 50 24.83 15.84 -13.18
N THR A 51 25.48 15.15 -12.22
CA THR A 51 26.52 15.76 -11.38
C THR A 51 27.81 14.92 -11.43
N GLN A 52 28.81 15.34 -12.22
CA GLN A 52 30.18 14.85 -12.06
C GLN A 52 30.77 15.39 -10.75
N LYS A 53 30.38 14.83 -9.61
CA LYS A 53 31.11 15.02 -8.34
C LYS A 53 31.71 13.69 -7.91
N LYS A 54 32.96 13.51 -8.30
CA LYS A 54 33.90 12.54 -7.75
C LYS A 54 34.19 12.94 -6.30
N GLY A 55 33.69 12.18 -5.32
CA GLY A 55 34.07 12.41 -3.93
C GLY A 55 33.16 11.73 -2.91
N ILE A 56 33.72 10.69 -2.28
CA ILE A 56 33.31 10.00 -1.04
C ILE A 56 32.01 9.18 -1.16
N PRO A 57 32.07 7.82 -1.11
CA PRO A 57 30.88 7.06 -0.79
C PRO A 57 30.49 7.42 0.64
N ASN A 58 29.38 8.13 0.83
CA ASN A 58 28.74 8.13 2.14
C ASN A 58 28.30 6.68 2.36
N ASP A 59 29.02 6.00 3.25
CA ASP A 59 28.74 4.66 3.80
C ASP A 59 27.50 4.67 4.72
N ASN A 60 26.61 5.63 4.49
CA ASN A 60 25.36 5.78 5.20
C ASN A 60 24.28 5.21 4.28
N THR A 61 24.27 3.89 4.15
CA THR A 61 23.06 3.12 3.82
C THR A 61 22.12 3.25 5.02
N GLU A 62 21.60 4.45 5.24
CA GLU A 62 20.71 4.72 6.38
C GLU A 62 19.44 3.91 6.18
N GLU A 63 19.12 3.08 7.17
CA GLU A 63 17.85 2.37 7.24
C GLU A 63 16.72 3.39 7.13
N GLU A 64 15.99 3.34 6.02
CA GLU A 64 14.85 4.22 5.82
C GLU A 64 13.62 3.57 6.42
N LEU A 65 12.94 4.29 7.31
CA LEU A 65 11.67 3.86 7.87
C LEU A 65 10.52 4.38 7.01
N VAL A 66 9.73 3.48 6.45
CA VAL A 66 8.58 3.78 5.59
C VAL A 66 7.30 3.39 6.33
N LEU A 67 6.35 4.32 6.42
CA LEU A 67 5.00 4.03 6.89
C LEU A 67 4.07 3.91 5.68
N VAL A 68 3.49 2.74 5.50
CA VAL A 68 2.42 2.51 4.54
C VAL A 68 1.08 2.66 5.26
N PHE A 69 0.30 3.63 4.80
CA PHE A 69 -1.07 3.87 5.21
C PHE A 69 -1.99 3.42 4.09
N ASP A 70 -2.82 2.40 4.34
CA ASP A 70 -3.75 1.84 3.37
C ASP A 70 -5.18 1.92 3.91
N LEU A 71 -5.98 2.83 3.35
CA LEU A 71 -7.39 2.97 3.66
C LEU A 71 -8.20 2.48 2.46
N GLY A 72 -8.57 1.21 2.50
CA GLY A 72 -9.34 0.54 1.47
C GLY A 72 -10.85 0.73 1.61
N GLY A 73 -11.60 -0.05 0.83
CA GLY A 73 -13.06 -0.01 0.83
C GLY A 73 -13.70 -0.59 2.10
N GLY A 74 -13.08 -1.56 2.75
CA GLY A 74 -13.62 -2.19 3.97
C GLY A 74 -12.60 -2.39 5.10
N THR A 75 -11.31 -2.18 4.83
CA THR A 75 -10.25 -2.32 5.82
C THR A 75 -9.36 -1.09 5.84
N PHE A 76 -8.82 -0.80 7.02
CA PHE A 76 -7.82 0.22 7.24
C PHE A 76 -6.58 -0.46 7.83
N ASP A 77 -5.49 -0.46 7.09
CA ASP A 77 -4.25 -1.14 7.44
C ASP A 77 -3.09 -0.12 7.50
N VAL A 78 -2.23 -0.26 8.51
CA VAL A 78 -1.01 0.55 8.66
C VAL A 78 0.17 -0.38 8.88
N SER A 79 1.21 -0.24 8.06
CA SER A 79 2.45 -1.01 8.20
C SER A 79 3.66 -0.08 8.30
N ILE A 80 4.61 -0.45 9.15
CA ILE A 80 5.93 0.16 9.22
C ILE A 80 6.91 -0.82 8.59
N LEU A 81 7.71 -0.33 7.66
CA LEU A 81 8.73 -1.09 6.95
C LEU A 81 10.08 -0.42 7.10
N THR A 82 11.13 -1.21 7.19
CA THR A 82 12.51 -0.75 7.03
C THR A 82 12.97 -1.07 5.62
N VAL A 83 13.66 -0.12 4.99
CA VAL A 83 14.26 -0.28 3.67
C VAL A 83 15.77 -0.04 3.81
N SER A 84 16.56 -1.08 3.53
CA SER A 84 18.02 -1.03 3.56
C SER A 84 18.57 -1.86 2.42
N ASP A 85 19.49 -1.31 1.62
CA ASP A 85 20.16 -1.98 0.49
C ASP A 85 19.21 -2.74 -0.47
N GLY A 86 18.02 -2.19 -0.70
CA GLY A 86 17.00 -2.81 -1.55
C GLY A 86 16.24 -3.97 -0.90
N LEU A 87 16.60 -4.36 0.32
CA LEU A 87 15.80 -5.24 1.17
C LEU A 87 14.72 -4.42 1.89
N MET A 88 13.50 -4.96 1.88
CA MET A 88 12.35 -4.38 2.57
C MET A 88 11.85 -5.37 3.59
N GLU A 89 11.78 -4.95 4.84
CA GLU A 89 11.28 -5.77 5.94
C GLU A 89 10.09 -5.09 6.62
N VAL A 90 9.04 -5.86 6.88
CA VAL A 90 7.88 -5.36 7.62
C VAL A 90 8.19 -5.47 9.11
N VAL A 91 8.32 -4.33 9.78
CA VAL A 91 8.61 -4.26 11.22
C VAL A 91 7.35 -4.51 12.04
N ALA A 92 6.25 -3.85 11.66
CA ALA A 92 4.99 -3.96 12.36
C ALA A 92 3.82 -3.65 11.42
N THR A 93 2.70 -4.30 11.69
CA THR A 93 1.44 -4.01 11.00
C THR A 93 0.30 -4.04 12.01
N SER A 94 -0.63 -3.10 11.89
CA SER A 94 -1.86 -3.03 12.66
C SER A 94 -2.96 -2.40 11.80
N GLY A 95 -4.19 -2.42 12.27
CA GLY A 95 -5.31 -1.91 11.49
C GLY A 95 -6.67 -2.17 12.10
N ASN A 96 -7.71 -1.84 11.34
CA ASN A 96 -9.10 -2.12 11.62
C ASN A 96 -9.75 -2.78 10.39
N ASN A 97 -10.12 -4.06 10.54
CA ASN A 97 -10.75 -4.86 9.49
C ASN A 97 -12.21 -4.51 9.22
N MET A 98 -12.78 -3.56 9.97
CA MET A 98 -14.17 -3.13 9.92
C MET A 98 -14.26 -1.60 9.78
N LEU A 99 -13.28 -1.00 9.10
CA LEU A 99 -13.26 0.43 8.80
C LEU A 99 -12.71 0.61 7.39
N GLY A 100 -13.48 1.23 6.52
CA GLY A 100 -13.04 1.58 5.17
C GLY A 100 -14.04 2.47 4.46
N GLY A 101 -13.87 2.67 3.16
CA GLY A 101 -14.74 3.50 2.32
C GLY A 101 -16.25 3.20 2.46
N SER A 102 -16.65 1.96 2.74
CA SER A 102 -18.05 1.60 2.97
C SER A 102 -18.69 2.34 4.15
N ASP A 103 -17.92 2.65 5.18
CA ASP A 103 -18.39 3.44 6.33
C ASP A 103 -18.66 4.88 5.91
N PHE A 104 -17.79 5.44 5.06
CA PHE A 104 -17.94 6.78 4.52
C PHE A 104 -19.16 6.86 3.60
N ASP A 105 -19.32 5.88 2.71
CA ASP A 105 -20.48 5.76 1.82
C ASP A 105 -21.78 5.69 2.62
N ALA A 106 -21.82 4.86 3.66
CA ALA A 106 -22.98 4.74 4.55
C ALA A 106 -23.30 6.08 5.24
N ARG A 107 -22.27 6.80 5.71
CA ARG A 107 -22.45 8.07 6.40
C ARG A 107 -22.94 9.18 5.47
N ILE A 108 -22.42 9.22 4.24
CA ILE A 108 -22.86 10.15 3.20
C ILE A 108 -24.31 9.85 2.81
N ALA A 109 -24.66 8.58 2.60
CA ALA A 109 -26.02 8.17 2.28
C ALA A 109 -27.01 8.55 3.40
N GLU A 110 -26.63 8.33 4.66
CA GLU A 110 -27.44 8.73 5.82
C GLU A 110 -27.64 10.25 5.87
N TYR A 111 -26.58 11.03 5.63
CA TYR A 111 -26.65 12.48 5.60
C TYR A 111 -27.60 12.97 4.49
N MET A 112 -27.46 12.45 3.27
CA MET A 112 -28.32 12.79 2.14
C MET A 112 -29.79 12.46 2.42
N SER A 113 -30.05 11.29 3.00
CA SER A 113 -31.40 10.86 3.40
C SER A 113 -32.03 11.83 4.42
N LYS A 114 -31.25 12.33 5.38
CA LYS A 114 -31.72 13.35 6.34
C LYS A 114 -32.06 14.67 5.65
N CYS A 115 -31.19 15.16 4.76
CA CYS A 115 -31.42 16.41 4.03
C CYS A 115 -32.66 16.35 3.12
N MET A 116 -32.96 15.20 2.54
CA MET A 116 -34.17 15.00 1.74
C MET A 116 -35.43 15.06 2.61
N LYS A 117 -35.44 14.36 3.76
CA LYS A 117 -36.57 14.38 4.69
C LYS A 117 -36.87 15.77 5.24
N THR A 118 -35.85 16.60 5.45
CA THR A 118 -36.06 17.98 5.91
C THR A 118 -36.67 18.90 4.85
N LYS A 119 -36.49 18.61 3.56
CA LYS A 119 -37.03 19.43 2.46
C LYS A 119 -38.48 19.11 2.11
N THR A 120 -38.96 17.89 2.36
CA THR A 120 -40.33 17.47 2.03
C THR A 120 -41.38 17.96 3.03
N THR A 121 -40.98 18.50 4.19
CA THR A 121 -41.89 19.01 5.23
C THR A 121 -42.20 20.51 5.08
N THR A 122 -42.06 21.08 3.88
CA THR A 122 -42.43 22.47 3.56
C THR A 122 -43.42 22.47 2.41
#